data_AF-A0A6N8Z441-F1
#
_entry.id   AF-A0A6N8Z441-F1
#
_cell.length_a   1.000
_cell.length_b   1.000
_cell.length_c   1.000
_cell.angle_alpha   90.00
_cell.angle_beta   90.00
_cell.angle_gamma   90.00
#
_symmetry.space_group_name_H-M   'P 1'
#
loop_
_entity.id
_entity.type
_entity.pdbx_description
1 polymer ?
#
loop_
_entity_poly.entity_id
_entity_poly.type
_entity_poly.pdbx_seq_one_letter_code
_entity_poly.pdbx_strand_id
1 'polypeptide(L)' 'MLEYKGYIGEVVYDDEAEVLHARVINSGDYPIANAEATDVEGIKREFRLSIDVYLQGCAERGIEPVPPATRTMAAGTGN' A
#
# COMPACT_ATOMS: atom_id res chain seq x y z
N MET A 1 -0.16 -1.23 -11.28
CA MET A 1 0.52 -0.80 -10.04
C MET A 1 -0.01 0.56 -9.64
N LEU A 2 -0.32 0.74 -8.36
CA LEU A 2 -0.77 2.00 -7.76
C LEU A 2 0.36 2.59 -6.92
N GLU A 3 0.39 3.91 -6.79
CA GLU A 3 1.32 4.60 -5.90
C GLU A 3 0.59 5.74 -5.18
N TYR A 4 0.80 5.84 -3.87
CA TYR A 4 0.27 6.96 -3.08
C TYR A 4 1.12 7.18 -1.83
N LYS A 5 1.61 8.41 -1.64
CA LYS A 5 2.48 8.80 -0.49
C LYS A 5 3.70 7.87 -0.30
N GLY A 6 4.23 7.33 -1.40
CA GLY A 6 5.35 6.40 -1.40
C GLY A 6 4.95 4.93 -1.18
N TYR A 7 3.70 4.62 -0.82
CA TYR A 7 3.21 3.25 -0.76
C TYR A 7 2.87 2.75 -2.17
N ILE A 8 3.37 1.58 -2.51
CA ILE A 8 3.19 0.92 -3.80
C ILE A 8 2.17 -0.20 -3.63
N GLY A 9 1.09 -0.12 -4.40
CA GLY A 9 0.02 -1.11 -4.45
C GLY A 9 0.12 -2.02 -5.68
N GLU A 10 0.08 -3.33 -5.46
CA GLU A 10 -0.23 -4.30 -6.50
C GLU A 10 -1.75 -4.43 -6.62
N VAL A 11 -2.26 -4.55 -7.85
CA VAL A 11 -3.68 -4.77 -8.12
C VAL A 11 -3.83 -6.09 -8.85
N VAL A 12 -4.64 -6.97 -8.31
CA VAL A 12 -4.96 -8.30 -8.86
C VAL A 12 -6.47 -8.35 -9.08
N TYR A 13 -6.90 -8.92 -10.20
CA TYR A 13 -8.30 -9.23 -10.42
C TYR A 13 -8.60 -10.61 -9.83
N ASP A 14 -9.60 -10.67 -8.95
CA ASP A 14 -10.16 -11.90 -8.40
C ASP A 14 -11.36 -12.29 -9.25
N ASP A 15 -11.25 -13.42 -9.97
CA ASP A 15 -12.30 -13.88 -10.88
C ASP A 15 -13.47 -14.55 -10.17
N GLU A 16 -13.25 -15.13 -8.97
CA GLU A 16 -14.32 -15.73 -8.18
C GLU A 16 -15.22 -14.65 -7.56
N ALA A 17 -14.63 -13.55 -7.12
CA ALA A 17 -15.33 -12.42 -6.52
C ALA A 17 -15.72 -11.31 -7.53
N GLU A 18 -15.22 -11.38 -8.76
CA GLU A 18 -15.38 -10.36 -9.81
C GLU A 18 -14.95 -8.94 -9.39
N VAL A 19 -13.88 -8.82 -8.59
CA VAL A 19 -13.37 -7.54 -8.08
C VAL A 19 -11.88 -7.37 -8.34
N LEU A 20 -11.44 -6.11 -8.38
CA LEU A 20 -10.04 -5.71 -8.29
C LEU A 20 -9.66 -5.62 -6.82
N HIS A 21 -8.67 -6.38 -6.39
CA HIS A 21 -8.09 -6.34 -5.06
C HIS A 21 -6.73 -5.63 -5.12
N ALA A 22 -6.49 -4.69 -4.21
CA ALA A 22 -5.22 -3.97 -4.09
C ALA A 22 -4.58 -4.15 -2.72
N ARG A 23 -3.28 -4.45 -2.72
CA ARG A 23 -2.45 -4.63 -1.53
C ARG A 23 -1.15 -3.82 -1.62
N VAL A 24 -0.70 -3.26 -0.50
CA VAL A 24 0.63 -2.65 -0.42
C VAL A 24 1.70 -3.74 -0.46
N ILE A 25 2.75 -3.53 -1.27
CA ILE A 25 3.84 -4.49 -1.45
C ILE A 25 5.19 -4.01 -0.93
N ASN A 26 5.32 -2.72 -0.60
CA ASN A 26 6.57 -2.13 -0.13
C ASN A 26 6.55 -1.78 1.36
N SER A 27 5.80 -2.53 2.17
CA SER A 27 5.68 -2.35 3.63
C SER A 27 6.23 -3.51 4.48
N GLY A 28 6.95 -4.45 3.85
CA GLY A 28 7.38 -5.69 4.50
C GLY A 28 6.20 -6.61 4.81
N ASP A 29 6.30 -7.39 5.90
CA ASP A 29 5.25 -8.33 6.35
C ASP A 29 4.05 -7.66 7.02
N TYR A 30 4.08 -6.34 7.23
CA TYR A 30 2.94 -5.64 7.82
C TYR A 30 1.89 -5.40 6.72
N PRO A 31 0.67 -5.97 6.85
CA PRO A 31 -0.39 -5.72 5.90
C PRO A 31 -0.88 -4.28 6.10
N ILE A 32 -0.36 -3.36 5.29
CA ILE A 32 -0.85 -2.00 5.22
C ILE A 32 -1.89 -1.97 4.12
N ALA A 33 -3.12 -1.59 4.48
CA ALA A 33 -4.20 -1.25 3.57
C ALA A 33 -4.59 -2.36 2.56
N ASN A 34 -5.81 -2.87 2.71
CA ASN A 34 -6.50 -3.69 1.70
C ASN A 34 -7.59 -2.81 1.07
N ALA A 35 -7.75 -2.90 -0.25
CA ALA A 35 -8.75 -2.15 -0.98
C ALA A 35 -9.36 -3.02 -2.08
N GLU A 36 -10.65 -2.85 -2.33
CA GLU A 36 -11.41 -3.66 -3.28
C GLU A 36 -12.38 -2.77 -4.06
N ALA A 37 -12.54 -3.02 -5.35
CA ALA A 37 -13.52 -2.33 -6.18
C ALA A 37 -13.85 -3.12 -7.44
N THR A 38 -14.99 -2.82 -8.06
CA THR A 38 -15.41 -3.44 -9.34
C THR A 38 -14.85 -2.71 -10.57
N ASP A 39 -14.21 -1.56 -10.38
CA ASP A 39 -13.68 -0.73 -11.46
C ASP A 39 -12.36 -0.02 -11.10
N VAL A 40 -11.69 0.48 -12.13
CA VAL A 40 -10.36 1.08 -12.02
C VAL A 40 -10.36 2.40 -11.25
N GLU A 41 -11.43 3.18 -11.29
CA GLU A 41 -11.53 4.44 -10.54
C GLU A 41 -11.77 4.15 -9.05
N GLY A 42 -12.68 3.20 -8.77
CA GLY A 42 -12.95 2.69 -7.44
C GLY A 42 -11.68 2.18 -6.75
N ILE A 43 -10.91 1.31 -7.40
CA ILE A 43 -9.72 0.72 -6.76
C ILE A 43 -8.65 1.78 -6.44
N LYS A 44 -8.52 2.80 -7.30
CA LYS A 44 -7.61 3.94 -7.04
C LYS A 44 -8.07 4.76 -5.84
N ARG A 45 -9.37 5.01 -5.72
CA ARG A 45 -9.95 5.75 -4.60
C ARG A 45 -9.79 4.98 -3.30
N GLU A 46 -10.22 3.72 -3.28
CA GLU A 46 -10.18 2.87 -2.09
C GLU A 46 -8.74 2.65 -1.61
N PHE A 47 -7.79 2.46 -2.52
CA PHE A 47 -6.38 2.35 -2.17
C PHE A 47 -5.87 3.61 -1.44
N ARG A 48 -6.15 4.80 -1.97
CA ARG A 48 -5.73 6.07 -1.34
C ARG A 48 -6.38 6.27 0.02
N LEU A 49 -7.68 6.01 0.11
CA LEU A 49 -8.43 6.12 1.36
C LEU A 49 -7.89 5.17 2.43
N SER A 50 -7.60 3.93 2.07
CA SER A 50 -7.07 2.92 2.98
C SER A 50 -5.69 3.32 3.55
N ILE A 51 -4.83 3.91 2.72
CA ILE A 51 -3.55 4.50 3.17
C ILE A 51 -3.77 5.72 4.08
N ASP A 52 -4.68 6.62 3.74
CA ASP A 52 -4.96 7.81 4.57
C ASP A 52 -5.49 7.42 5.95
N VAL A 53 -6.40 6.44 6.01
CA VAL A 53 -6.93 5.88 7.27
C VAL A 53 -5.81 5.25 8.10
N TYR A 54 -4.91 4.49 7.46
CA TYR A 54 -3.75 3.92 8.14
C TYR A 54 -2.86 5.01 8.77
N LEU A 55 -2.50 6.02 7.99
CA LEU A 55 -1.64 7.12 8.45
C LEU A 55 -2.30 7.95 9.55
N GLN A 56 -3.61 8.20 9.44
CA GLN A 56 -4.38 8.87 10.48
C GLN A 56 -4.38 8.05 11.77
N GLY A 57 -4.63 6.74 11.69
CA GLY A 57 -4.61 5.85 12.85
C GLY A 57 -3.24 5.81 13.54
N CYS A 58 -2.14 5.85 12.78
CA CYS A 58 -0.79 6.01 13.33
C CYS A 58 -0.64 7.33 14.10
N ALA A 59 -1.08 8.44 13.50
CA ALA A 59 -0.99 9.77 14.12
C ALA A 59 -1.82 9.88 15.41
N GLU A 60 -3.05 9.36 15.41
CA GLU A 60 -3.93 9.38 16.59
C GLU A 60 -3.36 8.58 17.76
N ARG A 61 -2.57 7.54 17.47
CA ARG A 61 -1.95 6.67 18.48
C ARG A 61 -0.54 7.11 18.87
N GLY A 62 0.01 8.15 18.21
CA GLY A 62 1.40 8.57 18.39
C GLY A 62 2.41 7.49 17.98
N ILE A 63 2.05 6.62 17.03
CA ILE A 63 2.90 5.55 16.52
C ILE A 63 3.49 5.97 15.18
N GLU A 64 4.76 5.68 14.97
CA GLU A 64 5.42 5.91 13.67
C GLU A 64 4.87 4.90 12.63
N PRO A 65 4.33 5.37 11.49
CA PRO A 65 3.88 4.47 10.44
C PRO A 65 5.06 3.69 9.87
N VAL A 66 4.82 2.46 9.44
CA VAL A 66 5.80 1.63 8.76
C VAL A 66 6.17 2.34 7.45
N PRO A 67 7.43 2.80 7.30
CA PRO A 67 7.81 3.57 6.14
C PRO A 67 7.76 2.69 4.90
N PRO A 68 7.31 3.24 3.74
CA PRO A 68 7.46 2.53 2.49
C PRO A 68 8.94 2.26 2.25
N ALA A 69 9.27 1.05 1.82
CA ALA A 69 10.61 0.66 1.42
C ALA A 69 11.01 1.51 0.21
N THR A 70 11.62 2.66 0.48
CA THR A 70 12.34 3.44 -0.52
C THR A 70 13.49 2.56 -0.99
N ARG A 71 13.54 2.26 -2.28
CA ARG A 71 14.65 1.53 -2.91
C ARG A 71 15.92 2.39 -2.79
N THR A 72 16.54 2.35 -1.63
CA THR A 72 17.96 2.68 -1.48
C THR A 72 18.70 1.36 -1.57
N MET A 73 19.10 1.00 -2.79
CA MET A 73 20.28 0.16 -2.95
C MET A 73 21.43 0.98 -2.37
N ALA A 74 21.70 0.82 -1.07
CA ALA A 74 22.94 1.32 -0.50
C ALA A 74 24.07 0.58 -1.23
N ALA A 75 24.84 1.37 -1.97
CA ALA A 75 25.99 0.95 -2.74
C ALA A 75 26.87 -0.01 -1.94
N GLY A 76 27.41 -1.02 -2.62
CA GLY A 76 28.43 -1.88 -2.05
C GLY A 76 29.59 -1.06 -1.48
N THR A 77 30.08 -1.49 -0.33
CA THR A 77 31.51 -1.38 -0.04
C THR A 77 31.87 -2.62 0.77
N GLY A 78 32.74 -3.43 0.19
CA GLY A 78 33.26 -4.62 0.82
C GLY A 78 34.10 -4.29 2.06
N ASN A 79 34.26 -5.32 2.88
CA ASN A 79 35.42 -5.51 3.74
C ASN A 79 35.84 -6.97 3.58
#